data_AF-A0A2G2HD17-F1
#
_entry.id   AF-A0A2G2HD17-F1
#
_cell.length_a   1.000
_cell.length_b   1.000
_cell.length_c   1.000
_cell.angle_alpha   90.00
_cell.angle_beta   90.00
_cell.angle_gamma   90.00
#
_symmetry.space_group_name_H-M   'P 1'
#
loop_
_entity.id
_entity.type
_entity.pdbx_description
1 polymer ?
#
loop_
_entity_poly.entity_id
_entity_poly.type
_entity_poly.pdbx_seq_one_letter_code
_entity_poly.pdbx_strand_id
1 'polypeptide(L)'
;MFNSKYCEQWGFKAVKFKSTFKDNQTFFEGILKSQDNGTLLCEGVVKNIKLEAIFTWTRKFLFWEIKNEYWFRGEEILKVK
;
A
#
# COMPACT_ATOMS: atom_id res chain seq x y z
N MET A 1 -5.75 -3.41 -9.32
CA MET A 1 -4.60 -4.28 -8.96
C MET A 1 -3.41 -3.38 -8.73
N PHE A 2 -2.67 -3.55 -7.64
CA PHE A 2 -1.44 -2.78 -7.40
C PHE A 2 -0.29 -3.39 -8.18
N ASN A 3 0.35 -2.58 -9.03
CA ASN A 3 1.63 -2.92 -9.62
C ASN A 3 2.57 -1.72 -9.54
N SER A 4 3.79 -1.94 -9.07
CA SER A 4 4.87 -0.95 -9.03
C SER A 4 6.13 -1.60 -9.57
N LYS A 5 6.68 -1.05 -10.67
CA LYS A 5 7.96 -1.49 -11.25
C LYS A 5 9.10 -1.47 -10.24
N TYR A 6 9.06 -0.51 -9.32
CA TYR A 6 10.07 -0.41 -8.26
C TYR A 6 9.92 -1.52 -7.21
N CYS A 7 8.71 -2.05 -6.99
CA CYS A 7 8.49 -3.17 -6.08
C CYS A 7 8.81 -4.52 -6.74
N GLU A 8 8.59 -4.64 -8.05
CA GLU A 8 8.88 -5.87 -8.82
C GLU A 8 10.37 -6.27 -8.74
N GLN A 9 11.31 -5.30 -8.80
CA GLN A 9 12.75 -5.57 -8.68
C GLN A 9 13.15 -6.20 -7.32
N TRP A 10 12.32 -5.98 -6.28
CA TRP A 10 12.51 -6.55 -4.94
C TRP A 10 11.68 -7.82 -4.72
N GLY A 11 11.12 -8.41 -5.79
CA GLY A 11 10.38 -9.67 -5.76
C GLY A 11 8.97 -9.56 -5.18
N PHE A 12 8.45 -8.34 -4.99
CA PHE A 12 7.05 -8.16 -4.59
C PHE A 12 6.13 -8.40 -5.78
N LYS A 13 5.18 -9.31 -5.61
CA LYS A 13 4.19 -9.64 -6.65
C LYS A 13 3.01 -8.67 -6.61
N ALA A 14 2.43 -8.43 -7.78
CA ALA A 14 1.19 -7.67 -7.91
C ALA A 14 0.06 -8.32 -7.08
N VAL A 15 -0.73 -7.49 -6.40
CA VAL A 15 -1.83 -7.96 -5.54
C VAL A 15 -3.12 -7.20 -5.86
N LYS A 16 -4.25 -7.86 -5.70
CA LYS A 16 -5.56 -7.19 -5.70
C LYS A 16 -5.78 -6.58 -4.33
N PHE A 17 -6.06 -5.28 -4.28
CA PHE A 17 -6.57 -4.65 -3.08
C PHE A 17 -7.96 -5.20 -2.77
N LYS A 18 -8.21 -5.44 -1.49
CA LYS A 18 -9.58 -5.47 -0.95
C LYS A 18 -9.99 -4.03 -0.76
N SER A 19 -11.23 -3.70 -1.11
CA SER A 19 -11.76 -2.36 -0.90
C SER A 19 -13.19 -2.43 -0.37
N THR A 20 -13.50 -1.55 0.57
CA THR A 20 -14.83 -1.42 1.16
C THR A 20 -15.25 0.03 1.09
N PHE A 21 -16.47 0.29 0.62
CA PHE A 21 -17.06 1.61 0.63
C PHE A 21 -17.95 1.78 1.87
N LYS A 22 -17.68 2.80 2.69
CA LYS A 22 -18.45 3.12 3.90
C LYS A 22 -18.33 4.61 4.21
N ASP A 23 -19.39 5.25 4.69
CA ASP A 23 -19.38 6.65 5.14
C ASP A 23 -18.78 7.64 4.12
N ASN A 24 -19.15 7.46 2.85
CA ASN A 24 -18.65 8.22 1.69
C ASN A 24 -17.12 8.18 1.52
N GLN A 25 -16.51 7.06 1.93
CA GLN A 25 -15.07 6.81 1.88
C GLN A 25 -14.80 5.42 1.32
N THR A 26 -13.73 5.29 0.54
CA THR A 26 -13.23 3.99 0.08
C THR A 26 -12.03 3.60 0.92
N PHE A 27 -12.18 2.57 1.73
CA PHE A 27 -11.07 1.93 2.44
C PHE A 27 -10.44 0.88 1.52
N PHE A 28 -9.13 0.77 1.53
CA PHE A 28 -8.43 -0.26 0.79
C PHE A 28 -7.33 -0.90 1.64
N GLU A 29 -7.07 -2.19 1.38
CA GLU A 29 -6.01 -2.96 2.02
C GLU A 29 -5.42 -3.97 1.02
N GLY A 30 -4.10 -4.06 0.97
CA GLY A 30 -3.37 -4.99 0.13
C GLY A 30 -2.08 -5.43 0.79
N ILE A 31 -1.75 -6.71 0.68
CA ILE A 31 -0.54 -7.30 1.25
C ILE A 31 0.32 -7.83 0.10
N LEU A 32 1.44 -7.17 -0.14
CA LEU A 32 2.45 -7.66 -1.07
C LEU A 32 3.46 -8.51 -0.31
N LYS A 33 3.83 -9.64 -0.89
CA LYS A 33 4.82 -10.57 -0.31
C LYS A 33 6.01 -10.69 -1.25
N SER A 34 7.19 -10.68 -0.67
CA SER A 34 8.46 -11.04 -1.29
C SER A 34 9.10 -12.17 -0.48
N GLN A 35 9.67 -13.15 -1.17
CA GLN A 35 10.32 -14.29 -0.53
C GLN A 35 11.51 -13.83 0.33
N ASP A 36 12.30 -12.88 -0.19
CA ASP A 36 13.56 -12.46 0.44
C ASP A 36 13.43 -11.10 1.13
N ASN A 37 12.48 -10.27 0.71
CA ASN A 37 12.35 -8.88 1.17
C ASN A 37 11.16 -8.64 2.10
N GLY A 38 10.49 -9.69 2.59
CA GLY A 38 9.45 -9.57 3.60
C GLY A 38 8.06 -9.23 3.05
N THR A 39 7.26 -8.51 3.83
CA THR A 39 5.86 -8.19 3.53
C THR A 39 5.65 -6.69 3.55
N LEU A 40 4.88 -6.18 2.59
CA LEU A 40 4.45 -4.79 2.53
C LEU A 40 2.92 -4.74 2.64
N LEU A 41 2.44 -4.30 3.79
CA LEU A 41 1.03 -3.97 3.99
C LEU A 41 0.80 -2.54 3.49
N CYS A 42 -0.20 -2.38 2.63
CA CYS A 42 -0.63 -1.10 2.10
C CYS A 42 -2.10 -0.94 2.46
N GLU A 43 -2.40 0.07 3.26
CA GLU A 43 -3.75 0.37 3.71
C GLU A 43 -4.02 1.86 3.60
N GLY A 44 -5.28 2.23 3.47
CA GLY A 44 -5.63 3.64 3.40
C GLY A 44 -7.08 3.92 3.13
N VAL A 45 -7.35 5.21 2.98
CA VAL A 45 -8.68 5.76 2.73
C VAL A 45 -8.62 6.77 1.60
N VAL A 46 -9.60 6.69 0.71
CA VAL A 46 -9.87 7.70 -0.31
C VAL A 46 -11.17 8.41 0.07
N LYS A 47 -11.11 9.74 0.17
CA LYS A 47 -12.27 10.59 0.43
C LYS A 47 -12.27 11.75 -0.56
N ASN A 48 -13.32 11.83 -1.38
CA ASN A 48 -13.39 12.77 -2.51
C ASN A 48 -12.18 12.58 -3.42
N ILE A 49 -11.33 13.62 -3.54
CA ILE A 49 -10.10 13.62 -4.33
C ILE A 49 -8.85 13.36 -3.48
N LYS A 50 -8.99 13.12 -2.17
CA LYS A 50 -7.87 12.97 -1.23
C LYS A 50 -7.61 11.50 -0.93
N LEU A 51 -6.33 11.15 -0.89
CA LEU A 51 -5.79 9.85 -0.51
C LEU A 51 -4.96 10.01 0.77
N GLU A 52 -5.22 9.18 1.76
CA GLU A 52 -4.32 8.94 2.89
C GLU A 52 -3.99 7.45 2.92
N ALA A 53 -2.70 7.12 2.92
CA ALA A 53 -2.24 5.74 2.87
C ALA A 53 -1.05 5.52 3.80
N ILE A 54 -0.98 4.33 4.37
CA ILE A 54 0.12 3.86 5.20
C ILE A 54 0.68 2.60 4.55
N PHE A 55 2.00 2.56 4.42
CA PHE A 55 2.75 1.43 3.91
C PHE A 55 3.62 0.91 5.04
N THR A 56 3.31 -0.27 5.53
CA THR A 56 4.05 -0.95 6.58
C THR A 56 4.87 -2.08 5.97
N TRP A 57 6.18 -1.90 5.93
CA TRP A 57 7.11 -2.93 5.52
C TRP A 57 7.63 -3.69 6.73
N THR A 58 7.52 -5.02 6.70
CA THR A 58 8.00 -5.90 7.76
C THR A 58 8.87 -7.01 7.17
N ARG A 59 10.06 -7.21 7.75
CA ARG A 59 10.92 -8.37 7.49
C ARG A 59 11.20 -9.11 8.79
N LYS A 60 10.79 -10.37 8.83
CA LYS A 60 10.99 -11.27 9.98
C LYS A 60 12.27 -12.09 9.81
N PHE A 61 13.04 -12.18 10.87
CA PHE A 61 14.19 -13.06 11.04
C PHE A 61 13.90 -14.06 12.17
N LEU A 62 14.81 -15.00 12.43
CA LEU A 62 14.60 -16.04 13.43
C LEU A 62 14.37 -15.49 14.85
N PHE A 63 15.03 -14.37 15.18
CA PHE A 63 15.03 -13.80 16.54
C PHE A 63 14.63 -12.32 16.62
N TRP A 64 14.35 -11.67 15.50
CA TRP A 64 13.94 -10.26 15.48
C TRP A 64 13.13 -9.93 14.24
N GLU A 65 12.46 -8.77 14.26
CA GLU A 65 11.79 -8.21 13.09
C GLU A 65 12.20 -6.75 12.89
N ILE A 66 12.22 -6.34 11.61
CA ILE A 66 12.38 -4.95 11.22
C ILE A 66 11.02 -4.49 10.69
N LYS A 67 10.52 -3.37 11.20
CA LYS A 67 9.28 -2.74 10.78
C LYS A 67 9.54 -1.28 10.41
N ASN A 68 9.14 -0.88 9.21
CA ASN A 68 9.20 0.50 8.74
C ASN A 68 7.82 0.94 8.28
N GLU A 69 7.41 2.15 8.67
CA GLU A 69 6.12 2.73 8.31
C GLU A 69 6.33 3.98 7.47
N TYR A 70 5.62 4.07 6.34
CA TYR A 70 5.67 5.19 5.42
C TYR A 70 4.27 5.75 5.22
N TRP A 71 4.13 7.05 5.43
CA TRP A 71 2.85 7.74 5.39
C TRP A 71 2.78 8.58 4.13
N PHE A 72 1.70 8.41 3.37
CA PHE A 72 1.47 9.10 2.12
C PHE A 72 0.16 9.87 2.19
N ARG A 73 0.22 11.10 1.70
CA ARG A 73 -0.97 11.92 1.41
C ARG A 73 -0.89 12.36 -0.03
N GLY A 74 -2.01 12.27 -0.72
CA GLY A 74 -2.11 12.69 -2.11
C GLY A 74 -3.47 13.29 -2.39
N GLU A 75 -3.55 14.05 -3.48
CA GLU A 75 -4.82 14.48 -4.03
C GLU A 75 -4.78 14.42 -5.55
N GLU A 76 -5.93 14.11 -6.14
CA GLU A 76 -6.09 14.14 -7.59
C GLU A 76 -6.16 15.60 -8.07
N ILE A 77 -5.19 16.00 -8.90
CA ILE A 77 -5.22 17.30 -9.56
C ILE A 77 -6.00 17.15 -10.87
N LEU A 78 -7.25 17.62 -10.88
CA LEU A 78 -8.05 17.71 -12.10
C LEU A 78 -7.43 18.75 -13.03
N LYS A 79 -6.74 18.30 -14.08
CA LYS A 79 -6.34 19.18 -15.19
C LYS A 79 -7.59 19.51 -16.00
N VAL A 80 -8.16 20.69 -15.76
CA VAL A 80 -9.16 21.28 -16.67
C VAL A 80 -8.45 21.56 -18.00
N LYS A 81 -8.92 20.93 -19.07
CA LYS A 81 -8.46 21.19 -20.44
C LYS A 81 -9.12 22.46 -20.97
#